data_AF-A0A2N2HQ27-F1
#
_entry.id   AF-A0A2N2HQ27-F1
#
_cell.length_a   1.000
_cell.length_b   1.000
_cell.length_c   1.000
_cell.angle_alpha   90.00
_cell.angle_beta   90.00
_cell.angle_gamma   90.00
#
_symmetry.space_group_name_H-M   'P 1'
#
loop_
_entity.id
_entity.type
_entity.pdbx_description
1 polymer ?
#
loop_
_entity_poly.entity_id
_entity_poly.type
_entity_poly.pdbx_seq_one_letter_code
_entity_poly.pdbx_strand_id
1 'polypeptide(L)'
;MDSLRRTILFCCAALVALIEVGCYTASTVEVKDRIVGIRSGRFVVIDGKLGADYPYSYDRVWKAAEKTMAELRATDVVPDRGIASGSIKGKVGGDEVMIMIDYASRDRTSVSVLVGLIGDTLGTRMIHEKIEENLNKSKP
;
A
#
# COMPACT_ATOMS: atom_id res chain seq x y z
N MET A 1 -32.32 50.12 -15.94
CA MET A 1 -32.08 49.19 -14.81
C MET A 1 -31.82 47.75 -15.28
N ASP A 2 -32.17 47.39 -16.51
CA ASP A 2 -32.03 46.02 -17.01
C ASP A 2 -30.61 45.63 -17.45
N SER A 3 -29.78 46.56 -17.92
CA SER A 3 -28.38 46.25 -18.27
C SER A 3 -27.53 45.97 -17.03
N LEU A 4 -27.72 46.73 -15.95
CA LEU A 4 -27.01 46.52 -14.68
C LEU A 4 -27.35 45.16 -14.07
N ARG A 5 -28.63 44.74 -14.15
CA ARG A 5 -29.10 43.45 -13.66
C ARG A 5 -28.55 42.28 -14.51
N ARG A 6 -28.42 42.47 -15.82
CA ARG A 6 -27.79 41.49 -16.73
C ARG A 6 -26.28 41.37 -16.50
N THR A 7 -25.58 42.48 -16.27
CA THR A 7 -24.14 42.47 -15.96
C THR A 7 -23.86 41.82 -14.60
N ILE A 8 -24.68 42.09 -13.59
CA ILE A 8 -24.56 41.45 -12.26
C ILE A 8 -24.84 39.94 -12.37
N LEU A 9 -25.87 39.53 -13.12
CA LEU A 9 -26.14 38.10 -13.36
C LEU A 9 -25.00 37.40 -14.10
N PHE A 10 -24.38 38.07 -15.07
CA PHE A 10 -23.22 37.54 -15.80
C PHE A 10 -21.99 37.40 -14.90
N CYS A 11 -21.71 38.40 -14.06
CA CYS A 11 -20.61 38.36 -13.10
C CYS A 11 -20.83 37.28 -12.03
N CYS A 12 -22.05 37.11 -11.51
CA CYS A 12 -22.36 36.04 -10.56
C CYS A 12 -22.25 34.64 -11.19
N ALA A 13 -22.70 34.47 -12.44
CA ALA A 13 -22.54 33.19 -13.16
C ALA A 13 -21.06 32.86 -13.43
N ALA A 14 -20.26 33.88 -13.80
CA ALA A 14 -18.81 33.71 -13.98
C ALA A 14 -18.09 33.41 -12.66
N LEU A 15 -18.53 34.00 -11.53
CA LEU A 15 -17.96 33.73 -10.21
C LEU A 15 -18.28 32.31 -9.73
N VAL A 16 -19.49 31.79 -9.99
CA VAL A 16 -19.88 30.42 -9.64
C VAL A 16 -19.13 29.39 -10.48
N ALA A 17 -18.93 29.65 -11.78
CA ALA A 17 -18.15 28.77 -12.65
C ALA A 17 -16.67 28.67 -12.24
N LEU A 18 -16.09 29.72 -11.65
CA LEU A 18 -14.71 29.72 -11.16
C LEU A 18 -14.53 28.95 -9.83
N ILE A 19 -15.59 28.77 -9.05
CA ILE A 19 -15.53 28.04 -7.77
C ILE A 19 -15.58 26.51 -7.98
N GLU A 20 -16.24 26.04 -9.05
CA GLU A 20 -16.32 24.61 -9.42
C GLU A 20 -14.97 24.04 -9.92
N VAL A 21 -14.08 24.86 -10.48
CA VAL A 21 -12.75 24.43 -10.96
C VAL A 21 -11.76 24.22 -9.79
N GLY A 22 -12.09 24.70 -8.59
CA GLY A 22 -11.22 24.65 -7.42
C GLY A 22 -11.42 23.46 -6.48
N CYS A 23 -12.43 22.61 -6.68
CA CYS A 23 -12.77 21.52 -5.75
C CYS A 23 -12.54 20.11 -6.30
N TYR A 24 -12.21 19.96 -7.59
CA TYR A 24 -11.99 18.65 -8.21
C TYR A 24 -10.60 18.53 -8.85
N THR A 25 -9.56 18.86 -8.09
CA THR A 25 -8.22 18.29 -8.32
C THR A 25 -7.74 17.50 -7.10
N ALA A 26 -8.66 16.76 -6.48
CA ALA A 26 -8.34 15.40 -6.08
C ALA A 26 -8.76 14.51 -7.25
N SER A 27 -8.07 14.65 -8.39
CA SER A 27 -8.00 13.58 -9.37
C SER A 27 -7.22 12.45 -8.71
N THR A 28 -7.90 11.75 -7.80
CA THR A 28 -7.59 10.37 -7.50
C THR A 28 -7.58 9.70 -8.85
N VAL A 29 -6.38 9.33 -9.29
CA VAL A 29 -6.24 8.40 -10.38
C VAL A 29 -7.10 7.21 -9.95
N GLU A 30 -8.19 6.97 -10.66
CA GLU A 30 -8.93 5.71 -10.57
C GLU A 30 -8.04 4.60 -11.16
N VAL A 31 -6.86 4.39 -10.56
CA VAL A 31 -6.26 3.07 -10.52
C VAL A 31 -7.07 2.36 -9.47
N LYS A 32 -8.10 1.65 -9.90
CA LYS A 32 -8.76 0.53 -9.21
C LYS A 32 -8.01 0.14 -7.92
N ASP A 33 -8.41 0.79 -6.85
CA ASP A 33 -8.19 0.48 -5.44
C ASP A 33 -6.77 0.34 -4.89
N ARG A 34 -5.78 1.08 -5.43
CA ARG A 34 -4.49 1.25 -4.72
C ARG A 34 -4.06 2.71 -4.78
N ILE A 35 -4.13 3.39 -3.64
CA ILE A 35 -3.51 4.71 -3.47
C ILE A 35 -2.00 4.50 -3.52
N VAL A 36 -1.40 4.68 -4.69
CA VAL A 36 0.06 4.63 -4.85
C VAL A 36 0.60 5.96 -4.30
N GLY A 37 1.09 5.94 -3.06
CA GLY A 37 1.68 7.09 -2.39
C GLY A 37 2.96 7.56 -3.10
N ILE A 38 2.81 8.61 -3.91
CA ILE A 38 3.94 9.32 -4.52
C ILE A 38 4.53 10.25 -3.45
N ARG A 39 5.50 9.76 -2.66
CA ARG A 39 6.68 10.53 -2.22
C ARG A 39 7.65 9.61 -1.46
N SER A 40 8.86 9.47 -2.01
CA SER A 40 10.02 8.72 -1.49
C SER A 40 10.04 7.19 -1.64
N GLY A 41 9.18 6.62 -2.49
CA GLY A 41 9.56 5.44 -3.27
C GLY A 41 9.66 4.09 -2.55
N ARG A 42 8.96 3.81 -1.44
CA ARG A 42 8.80 2.39 -1.03
C ARG A 42 7.71 1.96 -0.06
N PHE A 43 6.88 2.85 0.48
CA PHE A 43 5.87 2.43 1.45
C PHE A 43 4.58 3.22 1.36
N VAL A 44 3.44 2.53 1.25
CA VAL A 44 2.09 3.11 1.28
C VAL A 44 1.39 2.63 2.55
N VAL A 45 0.97 3.54 3.42
CA VAL A 45 0.10 3.17 4.55
C VAL A 45 -1.35 3.27 4.12
N ILE A 46 -2.07 2.14 4.07
CA ILE A 46 -3.54 2.11 3.95
C ILE A 46 -4.06 1.30 5.14
N ASP A 47 -4.93 1.91 5.96
CA ASP A 47 -5.56 1.28 7.12
C ASP A 47 -4.58 0.66 8.15
N GLY A 48 -3.50 1.39 8.47
CA GLY A 48 -2.48 0.93 9.43
C GLY A 48 -1.54 -0.16 8.90
N LYS A 49 -1.73 -0.61 7.65
CA LYS A 49 -0.85 -1.55 6.96
C LYS A 49 0.15 -0.79 6.12
N LEU A 50 1.44 -1.07 6.27
CA LEU A 50 2.46 -0.55 5.36
C LEU A 50 2.57 -1.54 4.20
N GLY A 51 2.32 -1.05 2.98
CA GLY A 51 2.45 -1.79 1.73
C GLY A 51 3.69 -1.39 0.96
N ALA A 52 4.40 -2.35 0.38
CA ALA A 52 5.53 -2.14 -0.52
C ALA A 52 5.39 -3.02 -1.77
N ASP A 53 5.74 -2.46 -2.92
CA ASP A 53 5.84 -3.23 -4.17
C ASP A 53 7.29 -3.68 -4.38
N TYR A 54 7.45 -4.97 -4.64
CA TYR A 54 8.74 -5.61 -4.90
C TYR A 54 8.84 -5.95 -6.40
N PRO A 55 9.95 -5.61 -7.08
CA PRO A 55 10.19 -5.94 -8.49
C PRO A 55 10.67 -7.39 -8.65
N TYR A 56 9.93 -8.32 -8.06
CA TYR A 56 10.20 -9.74 -8.05
C TYR A 56 8.88 -10.53 -8.22
N SER A 57 8.99 -11.72 -8.80
CA SER A 57 7.84 -12.62 -8.98
C SER A 57 7.22 -13.06 -7.65
N TYR A 58 5.94 -13.40 -7.68
CA TYR A 58 5.17 -13.82 -6.51
C TYR A 58 5.85 -14.94 -5.74
N ASP A 59 6.33 -15.97 -6.44
CA ASP A 59 6.99 -17.12 -5.81
C ASP A 59 8.29 -16.75 -5.08
N ARG A 60 9.04 -15.78 -5.61
CA ARG A 60 10.28 -15.33 -4.99
C ARG A 60 10.00 -14.50 -3.74
N VAL A 61 9.01 -13.62 -3.81
CA VAL A 61 8.57 -12.82 -2.66
C VAL A 61 7.97 -13.68 -1.56
N TRP A 62 7.16 -14.68 -1.93
CA TRP A 62 6.61 -15.66 -0.99
C TRP A 62 7.72 -16.37 -0.19
N LYS A 63 8.71 -16.93 -0.88
CA LYS A 63 9.85 -17.60 -0.24
C LYS A 63 10.66 -16.66 0.66
N ALA A 64 10.84 -15.40 0.24
CA ALA A 64 11.53 -14.41 1.06
C ALA A 64 10.74 -14.07 2.33
N ALA A 65 9.41 -13.97 2.25
CA ALA A 65 8.54 -13.74 3.39
C ALA A 65 8.52 -14.93 4.37
N GLU A 66 8.42 -16.17 3.87
CA GLU A 66 8.54 -17.38 4.70
C GLU A 66 9.88 -17.41 5.44
N LYS A 67 10.96 -17.11 4.73
CA LYS A 67 12.29 -17.05 5.33
C LYS A 67 12.40 -15.95 6.39
N THR A 68 11.80 -14.78 6.14
CA THR A 68 11.73 -13.70 7.12
C THR A 68 11.02 -14.15 8.40
N MET A 69 9.86 -14.82 8.30
CA MET A 69 9.14 -15.35 9.46
C MET A 69 9.99 -16.37 10.24
N ALA A 70 10.74 -17.22 9.54
CA ALA A 70 11.66 -18.17 10.17
C ALA A 70 12.85 -17.47 10.86
N GLU A 71 13.47 -16.47 10.21
CA GLU A 71 14.59 -15.70 10.76
C GLU A 71 14.19 -14.87 11.99
N LEU A 72 12.96 -14.35 12.01
CA LEU A 72 12.38 -13.66 13.15
C LEU A 72 11.88 -14.60 14.25
N ARG A 73 12.05 -15.92 14.07
CA ARG A 73 11.61 -16.97 14.99
C ARG A 73 10.12 -16.84 15.33
N ALA A 74 9.30 -16.58 14.31
CA ALA A 74 7.87 -16.46 14.48
C ALA A 74 7.28 -17.78 15.00
N THR A 75 6.33 -17.68 15.93
CA THR A 75 5.54 -18.81 16.43
C THR A 75 4.14 -18.77 15.82
N ASP A 76 3.40 -19.87 15.96
CA ASP A 76 2.02 -20.00 15.45
C ASP A 76 1.89 -19.61 13.96
N VAL A 77 2.90 -19.98 13.15
CA VAL A 77 2.94 -19.58 11.74
C VAL A 77 1.88 -20.34 10.95
N VAL A 78 0.93 -19.61 10.38
CA VAL A 78 -0.14 -20.13 9.53
C VAL A 78 -0.01 -19.51 8.14
N PRO A 79 0.62 -20.22 7.18
CA PRO A 79 0.65 -19.80 5.79
C PRO A 79 -0.66 -20.17 5.08
N ASP A 80 -1.23 -19.20 4.37
CA ASP A 80 -2.40 -19.35 3.51
C ASP A 80 -2.02 -18.87 2.10
N ARG A 81 -1.59 -19.81 1.26
CA ARG A 81 -1.05 -19.53 -0.07
C ARG A 81 -2.08 -19.80 -1.16
N GLY A 82 -2.50 -18.76 -1.86
CA GLY A 82 -3.23 -18.86 -3.11
C GLY A 82 -2.34 -18.74 -4.34
N ILE A 83 -2.97 -18.70 -5.52
CA ILE A 83 -2.28 -18.61 -6.82
C ILE A 83 -1.87 -17.15 -7.13
N ALA A 84 -2.71 -16.20 -6.74
CA ALA A 84 -2.51 -14.77 -7.03
C ALA A 84 -2.43 -13.91 -5.77
N SER A 85 -2.83 -14.44 -4.63
CA SER A 85 -2.86 -13.72 -3.35
C SER A 85 -2.69 -14.73 -2.22
N GLY A 86 -2.19 -14.28 -1.07
CA GLY A 86 -2.09 -15.11 0.11
C GLY A 86 -1.66 -14.31 1.33
N SER A 87 -1.63 -14.96 2.48
CA SER A 87 -1.14 -14.35 3.71
C SER A 87 -0.30 -15.32 4.53
N ILE A 88 0.62 -14.78 5.32
CA ILE A 88 1.36 -15.52 6.32
C ILE A 88 1.09 -14.83 7.65
N LYS A 89 0.42 -15.53 8.56
CA LYS A 89 0.14 -15.05 9.91
C LYS A 89 1.07 -15.72 10.90
N GLY A 90 1.38 -15.06 12.00
CA GLY A 90 2.14 -15.64 13.11
C GLY A 90 2.33 -14.64 14.23
N LYS A 91 3.20 -14.98 15.19
CA LYS A 91 3.57 -14.09 16.30
C LYS A 91 5.08 -13.91 16.35
N VAL A 92 5.54 -12.67 16.48
CA VAL A 92 6.95 -12.31 16.64
C VAL A 92 7.10 -11.50 17.91
N GLY A 93 7.89 -11.98 18.87
CA GLY A 93 8.09 -11.26 20.14
C GLY A 93 6.81 -11.10 20.99
N GLY A 94 5.75 -11.86 20.71
CA GLY A 94 4.44 -11.74 21.36
C GLY A 94 3.40 -10.97 20.55
N ASP A 95 3.83 -10.16 19.58
CA ASP A 95 2.93 -9.39 18.72
C ASP A 95 2.46 -10.21 17.53
N GLU A 96 1.19 -10.08 17.17
CA GLU A 96 0.63 -10.68 15.96
C GLU A 96 1.20 -10.01 14.72
N VAL A 97 1.64 -10.81 13.76
CA VAL A 97 2.17 -10.37 12.48
C VAL A 97 1.35 -10.97 11.37
N MET A 98 0.92 -10.14 10.43
CA MET A 98 0.25 -10.55 9.20
C MET A 98 0.98 -9.96 8.00
N ILE A 99 1.51 -10.84 7.16
CA ILE A 99 2.11 -10.50 5.86
C ILE A 99 1.10 -10.90 4.78
N MET A 100 0.56 -9.94 4.06
CA MET A 100 -0.31 -10.16 2.90
C MET A 100 0.53 -10.01 1.63
N ILE A 101 0.39 -10.92 0.67
CA ILE A 101 1.20 -10.96 -0.55
C ILE A 101 0.25 -11.11 -1.74
N ASP A 102 0.29 -10.16 -2.66
CA ASP A 102 -0.58 -10.08 -3.82
C ASP A 102 0.23 -9.97 -5.12
N TYR A 103 -0.04 -10.85 -6.06
CA TYR A 103 0.47 -10.77 -7.42
C TYR A 103 -0.04 -9.49 -8.08
N ALA A 104 0.90 -8.65 -8.54
CA ALA A 104 0.57 -7.43 -9.28
C ALA A 104 0.82 -7.59 -10.78
N SER A 105 1.94 -8.20 -11.15
CA SER A 105 2.28 -8.59 -12.53
C SER A 105 3.41 -9.64 -12.50
N ARG A 106 3.84 -10.13 -13.68
CA ARG A 106 4.82 -11.21 -13.82
C ARG A 106 6.06 -11.02 -12.92
N ASP A 107 6.59 -9.80 -12.90
CA ASP A 107 7.81 -9.44 -12.19
C ASP A 107 7.56 -8.40 -11.09
N ARG A 108 6.31 -8.29 -10.61
CA ARG A 108 5.95 -7.37 -9.54
C ARG A 108 4.95 -7.98 -8.57
N THR A 109 5.26 -7.88 -7.29
CA THR A 109 4.42 -8.40 -6.20
C THR A 109 4.26 -7.32 -5.16
N SER A 110 3.02 -7.12 -4.70
CA SER A 110 2.70 -6.19 -3.63
C SER A 110 2.68 -6.95 -2.31
N VAL A 111 3.25 -6.38 -1.27
CA VAL A 111 3.26 -6.96 0.07
C VAL A 111 2.76 -5.91 1.04
N SER A 112 1.80 -6.27 1.88
CA SER A 112 1.35 -5.43 2.99
C SER A 112 1.65 -6.13 4.31
N VAL A 113 2.25 -5.42 5.25
CA VAL A 113 2.56 -5.96 6.58
C VAL A 113 1.76 -5.20 7.63
N LEU A 114 1.24 -5.95 8.59
CA LEU A 114 0.60 -5.46 9.80
C LEU A 114 1.26 -6.14 11.00
N VAL A 115 1.66 -5.33 11.99
CA VAL A 115 2.19 -5.80 13.27
C VAL A 115 1.30 -5.27 14.40
N GLY A 116 0.85 -6.17 15.28
CA GLY A 116 -0.11 -5.88 16.33
C GLY A 116 -1.52 -5.57 15.82
N LEU A 117 -2.42 -5.28 16.76
CA LEU A 117 -3.83 -5.01 16.46
C LEU A 117 -4.06 -3.63 15.82
N ILE A 118 -3.24 -2.63 16.21
CA ILE A 118 -3.39 -1.22 15.81
C ILE A 118 -2.41 -0.78 14.73
N GLY A 119 -1.46 -1.65 14.33
CA GLY A 119 -0.40 -1.34 13.38
C GLY A 119 0.80 -0.63 14.01
N ASP A 120 1.88 -1.37 14.26
CA ASP A 120 3.18 -0.82 14.61
C ASP A 120 4.00 -0.51 13.35
N THR A 121 4.25 0.78 13.11
CA THR A 121 5.03 1.23 11.95
C THR A 121 6.49 0.76 12.00
N LEU A 122 7.11 0.68 13.17
CA LEU A 122 8.52 0.27 13.29
C LEU A 122 8.68 -1.23 13.01
N GLY A 123 7.90 -2.07 13.68
CA GLY A 123 7.88 -3.51 13.41
C GLY A 123 7.55 -3.83 11.97
N THR A 124 6.58 -3.09 11.39
CA THR A 124 6.19 -3.26 9.99
C THR A 124 7.33 -2.92 9.02
N ARG A 125 8.05 -1.81 9.25
CA ARG A 125 9.24 -1.44 8.45
C ARG A 125 10.36 -2.47 8.56
N MET A 126 10.66 -2.93 9.78
CA MET A 126 11.68 -3.94 10.03
C MET A 126 11.41 -5.25 9.27
N ILE A 127 10.15 -5.69 9.24
CA ILE A 127 9.78 -6.89 8.47
C ILE A 127 9.99 -6.66 6.98
N HIS A 128 9.59 -5.51 6.45
CA HIS A 128 9.83 -5.17 5.05
C HIS A 128 11.31 -5.11 4.66
N GLU A 129 12.15 -4.56 5.54
CA GLU A 129 13.61 -4.56 5.39
C GLU A 129 14.15 -5.99 5.34
N LYS A 130 13.68 -6.87 6.24
CA LYS A 130 14.10 -8.27 6.26
C LYS A 130 13.68 -9.05 5.02
N ILE A 131 12.45 -8.82 4.53
CA ILE A 131 11.98 -9.39 3.25
C ILE A 131 12.90 -8.92 2.12
N GLU A 132 13.26 -7.64 2.08
CA GLU A 132 14.18 -7.13 1.06
C GLU A 132 15.59 -7.75 1.16
N GLU A 133 16.15 -7.86 2.37
CA GLU A 133 17.43 -8.54 2.58
C GLU A 133 17.40 -9.96 2.01
N ASN A 134 16.33 -10.71 2.25
CA ASN A 134 16.16 -12.07 1.76
C ASN A 134 15.93 -12.14 0.25
N LEU A 135 15.30 -11.13 -0.34
CA LEU A 135 15.21 -10.98 -1.79
C LEU A 135 16.58 -10.70 -2.42
N ASN A 136 17.39 -9.82 -1.81
CA ASN A 136 18.71 -9.46 -2.33
C ASN A 136 19.71 -10.62 -2.22
N LYS A 137 19.64 -11.44 -1.15
CA LYS A 137 20.46 -12.65 -0.99
C LYS A 137 20.08 -13.78 -1.97
N SER A 138 18.86 -13.77 -2.49
CA SER A 138 18.36 -14.77 -3.44
C SER A 138 18.48 -14.32 -4.91
N LYS A 139 19.32 -13.33 -5.19
CA LYS A 139 19.64 -12.91 -6.57
C LYS A 139 20.37 -14.06 -7.27
N PRO A 140 19.90 -14.52 -8.44
CA PRO A 140 20.64 -15.49 -9.24
C PRO A 140 21.98 -14.91 -9.72
#